data_AF-A0A5K3EGL2-F1
#
_entry.id   AF-A0A5K3EGL2-F1
#
_cell.length_a   1.000
_cell.length_b   1.000
_cell.length_c   1.000
_cell.angle_alpha   90.00
_cell.angle_beta   90.00
_cell.angle_gamma   90.00
#
_symmetry.space_group_name_H-M   'P 1'
#
loop_
_entity.id
_entity.type
_entity.pdbx_description
1 polymer ?
#
loop_
_entity_poly.entity_id
_entity_poly.type
_entity_poly.pdbx_seq_one_letter_code
_entity_poly.pdbx_strand_id
1 'polypeptide(L)'
;MIITLKKNYVQAFISQFIAPLDEIQNQLEEWDRNLTKHVVNLDDIAFVMETLADIREKDIDLDMSLIQCEDASNLVSKYNVPFPKELADRVESVRYAYLRIKEKALQQLDHILSIQADYKDGLLESITALRQVVAEFEVDYDEKGPMVPGLMPQVALDRQIQFKNRHDNLTRKVVTANKGEQLFGLPISDYSRIAQIGKELELLQRLYGLYNEVNKTVSGYYDIIWRDVNMEKIAADLEDFQKK
;
A
#
# COMPACT_ATOMS: atom_id res chain seq x y z
N MET A 1 53.36 14.90 -18.00
CA MET A 1 53.33 14.32 -16.64
C MET A 1 52.47 15.14 -15.67
N ILE A 2 52.73 16.44 -15.46
CA ILE A 2 51.95 17.29 -14.52
C ILE A 2 50.47 17.45 -14.91
N ILE A 3 50.17 17.63 -16.20
CA ILE A 3 48.78 17.78 -16.70
C ILE A 3 47.97 16.50 -16.45
N THR A 4 48.56 15.34 -16.68
CA THR A 4 47.95 14.02 -16.44
C THR A 4 47.66 13.79 -14.96
N LEU A 5 48.60 14.16 -14.08
CA LEU A 5 48.40 14.07 -12.62
C LEU A 5 47.28 14.97 -12.13
N LYS A 6 47.20 16.22 -12.63
CA LYS A 6 46.10 17.14 -12.31
C LYS A 6 44.74 16.58 -12.77
N LYS A 7 44.68 16.02 -13.98
CA LYS A 7 43.45 15.41 -14.51
C LYS A 7 43.00 14.21 -13.66
N ASN A 8 43.92 13.33 -13.29
CA ASN A 8 43.62 12.17 -12.44
C ASN A 8 43.19 12.58 -11.03
N TYR A 9 43.82 13.61 -10.45
CA TYR A 9 43.42 14.17 -9.15
C TYR A 9 42.00 14.73 -9.21
N VAL A 10 41.66 15.52 -10.23
CA VAL A 10 40.31 16.09 -10.40
C VAL A 10 39.27 14.98 -10.54
N GLN A 11 39.56 13.93 -11.30
CA GLN A 11 38.64 12.81 -11.45
C GLN A 11 38.41 12.05 -10.14
N ALA A 12 39.48 11.79 -9.36
CA ALA A 12 39.36 11.17 -8.05
C ALA A 12 38.60 12.08 -7.07
N PHE A 13 38.87 13.39 -7.08
CA PHE A 13 38.19 14.38 -6.26
C PHE A 13 36.68 14.42 -6.55
N ILE A 14 36.29 14.47 -7.83
CA ILE A 14 34.88 14.42 -8.25
C ILE A 14 34.22 13.13 -7.76
N SER A 15 34.87 11.98 -7.98
CA SER A 15 34.30 10.69 -7.55
C SER A 15 34.13 10.55 -6.03
N GLN A 16 34.92 11.28 -5.25
CA GLN A 16 34.88 11.19 -3.80
C GLN A 16 33.93 12.19 -3.16
N PHE A 17 33.90 13.43 -3.65
CA PHE A 17 33.20 14.54 -2.99
C PHE A 17 31.94 14.99 -3.72
N ILE A 18 31.75 14.64 -4.99
CA ILE A 18 30.60 15.06 -5.80
C ILE A 18 29.70 13.89 -6.20
N ALA A 19 30.16 12.64 -6.07
CA ALA A 19 29.34 11.46 -6.34
C ALA A 19 27.97 11.43 -5.61
N PRO A 20 27.83 11.92 -4.35
CA PRO A 20 26.52 11.96 -3.69
C PRO A 20 25.50 12.88 -4.39
N LEU A 21 25.93 13.82 -5.22
CA LEU A 21 25.07 14.82 -5.85
C LEU A 21 23.97 14.20 -6.72
N ASP A 22 24.26 13.08 -7.40
CA ASP A 22 23.27 12.35 -8.22
C ASP A 22 22.14 11.78 -7.33
N GLU A 23 22.50 11.17 -6.21
CA GLU A 23 21.56 10.59 -5.26
C GLU A 23 20.70 11.67 -4.59
N ILE A 24 21.33 12.77 -4.17
CA ILE A 24 20.63 13.95 -3.62
C ILE A 24 19.61 14.47 -4.63
N GLN A 25 20.02 14.66 -5.89
CA GLN A 25 19.12 15.18 -6.92
C GLN A 25 17.93 14.26 -7.16
N ASN A 26 18.15 12.95 -7.26
CA ASN A 26 17.07 11.97 -7.44
C ASN A 26 16.08 12.00 -6.27
N GLN A 27 16.58 12.11 -5.03
CA GLN A 27 15.73 12.20 -3.84
C GLN A 27 14.88 13.48 -3.85
N LEU A 28 15.47 14.62 -4.24
CA LEU A 28 14.75 15.89 -4.36
C LEU A 28 13.66 15.83 -5.45
N GLU A 29 13.94 15.21 -6.60
CA GLU A 29 12.96 15.03 -7.68
C GLU A 29 11.79 14.13 -7.24
N GLU A 30 12.07 13.08 -6.48
CA GLU A 30 11.04 12.22 -5.88
C GLU A 30 10.16 13.01 -4.89
N TRP A 31 10.78 13.74 -3.97
CA TRP A 31 10.05 14.59 -3.03
C TRP A 31 9.23 15.67 -3.75
N ASP A 32 9.75 16.29 -4.81
CA ASP A 32 9.03 17.30 -5.58
C ASP A 32 7.74 16.71 -6.19
N ARG A 33 7.87 15.53 -6.81
CA ARG A 33 6.75 14.80 -7.38
C ARG A 33 5.71 14.44 -6.32
N ASN A 34 6.15 13.91 -5.19
CA ASN A 34 5.26 13.45 -4.12
C ASN A 34 4.52 14.64 -3.46
N LEU A 35 5.20 15.76 -3.23
CA LEU A 35 4.62 16.99 -2.69
C LEU A 35 3.70 17.73 -3.69
N THR A 36 3.78 17.44 -4.99
CA THR A 36 2.85 18.04 -5.99
C THR A 36 1.48 17.35 -6.00
N LYS A 37 1.36 16.19 -5.36
CA LYS A 37 0.12 15.42 -5.38
C LYS A 37 -1.00 16.19 -4.69
N HIS A 38 -2.11 16.41 -5.42
CA HIS A 38 -3.28 17.09 -4.88
C HIS A 38 -3.96 16.20 -3.83
N VAL A 39 -4.34 16.80 -2.69
CA VAL A 39 -5.01 16.11 -1.60
C VAL A 39 -6.51 16.08 -1.87
N VAL A 40 -7.08 14.89 -2.11
CA VAL A 40 -8.54 14.73 -2.34
C VAL A 40 -9.16 13.86 -1.24
N ASN A 41 -8.43 12.84 -0.78
CA ASN A 41 -8.92 11.87 0.18
C ASN A 41 -7.92 11.58 1.32
N LEU A 42 -8.33 10.74 2.27
CA LEU A 42 -7.50 10.31 3.40
C LEU A 42 -6.22 9.59 2.99
N ASP A 43 -6.25 8.80 1.92
CA ASP A 43 -5.05 8.11 1.41
C ASP A 43 -4.03 9.10 0.84
N ASP A 44 -4.48 10.20 0.23
CA ASP A 44 -3.61 11.29 -0.24
C ASP A 44 -2.99 12.05 0.94
N ILE A 45 -3.77 12.33 2.00
CA ILE A 45 -3.23 12.93 3.23
C ILE A 45 -2.15 12.01 3.83
N ALA A 46 -2.43 10.70 3.95
CA ALA A 46 -1.47 9.73 4.48
C ALA A 46 -0.18 9.70 3.66
N PHE A 47 -0.29 9.66 2.33
CA PHE A 47 0.87 9.65 1.43
C PHE A 47 1.73 10.91 1.55
N VAL A 48 1.10 12.09 1.60
CA VAL A 48 1.83 13.35 1.75
C VAL A 48 2.46 13.43 3.14
N MET A 49 1.77 13.00 4.19
CA MET A 49 2.33 12.95 5.55
C MET A 49 3.52 11.99 5.67
N GLU A 50 3.50 10.85 4.98
CA GLU A 50 4.64 9.93 4.89
C GLU A 50 5.82 10.59 4.17
N THR A 51 5.56 11.30 3.08
CA THR A 51 6.59 12.08 2.36
C THR A 51 7.19 13.18 3.25
N LEU A 52 6.36 13.92 4.01
CA LEU A 52 6.82 14.94 4.94
C LEU A 52 7.65 14.35 6.10
N ALA A 53 7.28 13.15 6.56
CA ALA A 53 8.05 12.41 7.56
C ALA A 53 9.42 11.97 7.00
N ASP A 54 9.45 11.42 5.78
CA ASP A 54 10.68 11.02 5.09
C ASP A 54 11.62 12.22 4.86
N ILE A 55 11.07 13.36 4.44
CA ILE A 55 11.83 14.62 4.33
C ILE A 55 12.43 14.95 5.70
N ARG A 56 11.63 14.99 6.76
CA ARG A 56 12.09 15.34 8.11
C ARG A 56 13.19 14.40 8.63
N GLU A 57 13.13 13.12 8.31
CA GLU A 57 14.13 12.12 8.72
C GLU A 57 15.45 12.31 7.99
N LYS A 58 15.41 12.51 6.66
CA LYS A 58 16.60 12.58 5.81
C LYS A 58 17.16 13.99 5.61
N ASP A 59 16.43 15.03 6.02
CA ASP A 59 16.74 16.44 5.77
C ASP A 59 18.19 16.78 6.16
N ILE A 60 18.58 16.42 7.38
CA ILE A 60 19.88 16.79 7.96
C ILE A 60 21.01 16.11 7.21
N ASP A 61 20.88 14.81 6.94
CA ASP A 61 21.93 14.03 6.26
C ASP A 61 22.12 14.48 4.82
N LEU A 62 21.02 14.80 4.13
CA LEU A 62 21.05 15.34 2.78
C LEU A 62 21.67 16.75 2.75
N ASP A 63 21.31 17.63 3.69
CA ASP A 63 21.91 18.96 3.82
C ASP A 63 23.42 18.88 4.04
N MET A 64 23.86 18.04 4.98
CA MET A 64 25.26 17.84 5.30
C MET A 64 26.06 17.34 4.09
N SER A 65 25.49 16.39 3.32
CA SER A 65 26.11 15.88 2.10
C SER A 65 26.19 16.94 1.00
N LEU A 66 25.18 17.80 0.90
CA LEU A 66 25.16 18.91 -0.05
C LEU A 66 26.17 20.01 0.31
N ILE A 67 26.31 20.34 1.61
CA ILE A 67 27.33 21.26 2.11
C ILE A 67 28.73 20.75 1.74
N GLN A 68 28.99 19.45 1.87
CA GLN A 68 30.28 18.87 1.46
C GLN A 68 30.54 19.04 -0.04
N CYS A 69 29.53 18.88 -0.89
CA CYS A 69 29.64 19.12 -2.33
C CYS A 69 29.96 20.60 -2.64
N GLU A 70 29.33 21.53 -1.92
CA GLU A 70 29.56 22.97 -2.06
C GLU A 70 30.97 23.37 -1.62
N ASP A 71 31.40 22.90 -0.45
CA ASP A 71 32.75 23.14 0.07
C ASP A 71 33.81 22.58 -0.89
N ALA A 72 33.56 21.39 -1.45
CA ALA A 72 34.43 20.78 -2.46
C ALA A 72 34.51 21.65 -3.73
N SER A 73 33.37 22.12 -4.24
CA SER A 73 33.31 23.02 -5.41
C SER A 73 34.05 24.34 -5.15
N ASN A 74 33.80 24.96 -3.99
CA ASN A 74 34.43 26.21 -3.57
C ASN A 74 35.95 26.08 -3.40
N LEU A 75 36.42 24.99 -2.81
CA LEU A 75 37.84 24.72 -2.60
C LEU A 75 38.58 24.60 -3.94
N VAL A 76 38.01 23.89 -4.89
CA VAL A 76 38.58 23.70 -6.22
C VAL A 76 38.62 25.00 -7.02
N SER A 77 37.58 25.83 -6.91
CA SER A 77 37.54 27.19 -7.46
C SER A 77 38.65 28.07 -6.86
N LYS A 78 38.82 28.06 -5.52
CA LYS A 78 39.84 28.84 -4.81
C LYS A 78 41.27 28.52 -5.24
N TYR A 79 41.59 27.26 -5.49
CA TYR A 79 42.94 26.82 -5.91
C TYR A 79 43.15 26.81 -7.43
N ASN A 80 42.17 27.30 -8.21
CA ASN A 80 42.23 27.40 -9.68
C ASN A 80 42.59 26.05 -10.35
N VAL A 81 42.04 24.96 -9.80
CA VAL A 81 42.21 23.61 -10.32
C VAL A 81 41.25 23.45 -11.51
N PRO A 82 41.66 22.82 -12.63
CA PRO A 82 40.82 22.67 -13.81
C PRO A 82 39.63 21.76 -13.52
N PHE A 83 38.49 22.36 -13.16
CA PHE A 83 37.25 21.71 -12.79
C PHE A 83 36.11 22.07 -13.74
N PRO A 84 35.25 21.12 -14.12
CA PRO A 84 34.13 21.40 -15.01
C PRO A 84 33.17 22.40 -14.37
N LYS A 85 32.97 23.57 -15.02
CA LYS A 85 32.00 24.58 -14.56
C LYS A 85 30.58 24.02 -14.46
N GLU A 86 30.21 23.13 -15.38
CA GLU A 86 28.93 22.42 -15.40
C GLU A 86 28.62 21.71 -14.09
N LEU A 87 29.63 21.16 -13.40
CA LEU A 87 29.43 20.51 -12.10
C LEU A 87 29.22 21.53 -10.98
N ALA A 88 29.88 22.68 -11.02
CA ALA A 88 29.68 23.74 -10.04
C ALA A 88 28.27 24.34 -10.16
N ASP A 89 27.85 24.64 -11.40
CA ASP A 89 26.50 25.13 -11.69
C ASP A 89 25.43 24.12 -11.25
N ARG A 90 25.72 22.82 -11.40
CA ARG A 90 24.83 21.74 -10.95
C ARG A 90 24.71 21.68 -9.43
N VAL A 91 25.81 21.80 -8.69
CA VAL A 91 25.77 21.83 -7.21
C VAL A 91 24.91 23.00 -6.72
N GLU A 92 25.09 24.18 -7.30
CA GLU A 92 24.29 25.36 -6.98
C GLU A 92 22.80 25.15 -7.32
N SER A 93 22.50 24.59 -8.50
CA SER A 93 21.13 24.25 -8.90
C SER A 93 20.45 23.29 -7.92
N VAL A 94 21.17 22.24 -7.46
CA VAL A 94 20.65 21.28 -6.48
C VAL A 94 20.39 21.96 -5.13
N ARG A 95 21.23 22.90 -4.70
CA ARG A 95 20.97 23.71 -3.49
C ARG A 95 19.70 24.54 -3.60
N TYR A 96 19.47 25.21 -4.73
CA TYR A 96 18.22 25.93 -4.95
C TYR A 96 17.01 24.99 -4.95
N ALA A 97 17.12 23.82 -5.57
CA ALA A 97 16.05 22.82 -5.57
C ALA A 97 15.73 22.33 -4.15
N TYR A 98 16.75 22.06 -3.32
CA TYR A 98 16.57 21.65 -1.92
C TYR A 98 15.83 22.71 -1.10
N LEU A 99 16.23 23.99 -1.19
CA LEU A 99 15.55 25.08 -0.49
C LEU A 99 14.09 25.23 -0.94
N ARG A 100 13.83 25.08 -2.24
CA ARG A 100 12.46 25.10 -2.80
C ARG A 100 11.61 23.96 -2.23
N ILE A 101 12.18 22.76 -2.08
CA ILE A 101 11.47 21.61 -1.50
C ILE A 101 11.13 21.86 -0.03
N LYS A 102 12.03 22.47 0.75
CA LYS A 102 11.74 22.86 2.13
C LYS A 102 10.56 23.83 2.22
N GLU A 103 10.54 24.85 1.38
CA GLU A 103 9.44 25.81 1.35
C GLU A 103 8.12 25.13 0.95
N LYS A 104 8.15 24.28 -0.08
CA LYS A 104 6.98 23.53 -0.53
C LYS A 104 6.46 22.56 0.53
N ALA A 105 7.35 21.90 1.29
CA ALA A 105 6.98 21.01 2.39
C ALA A 105 6.24 21.78 3.50
N LEU A 106 6.68 22.99 3.83
CA LEU A 106 5.99 23.86 4.79
C LEU A 106 4.60 24.29 4.28
N GLN A 107 4.51 24.73 3.02
CA GLN A 107 3.23 25.11 2.41
C GLN A 107 2.23 23.94 2.41
N GLN A 108 2.71 22.73 2.09
CA GLN A 108 1.88 21.54 2.06
C GLN A 108 1.44 21.12 3.48
N LEU A 109 2.32 21.26 4.47
CA LEU A 109 1.98 21.03 5.87
C LEU A 109 0.89 22.01 6.34
N ASP A 110 1.04 23.30 6.06
CA ASP A 110 0.04 24.32 6.39
C ASP A 110 -1.31 24.02 5.73
N HIS A 111 -1.29 23.59 4.46
CA HIS A 111 -2.50 23.14 3.78
C HIS A 111 -3.15 21.95 4.50
N ILE A 112 -2.38 20.91 4.85
CA ILE A 112 -2.91 19.74 5.58
C ILE A 112 -3.50 20.15 6.93
N LEU A 113 -2.81 21.00 7.70
CA LEU A 113 -3.31 21.50 8.98
C LEU A 113 -4.64 22.25 8.84
N SER A 114 -4.82 22.98 7.73
CA SER A 114 -6.06 23.72 7.47
C SER A 114 -7.28 22.83 7.21
N ILE A 115 -7.08 21.66 6.58
CA ILE A 115 -8.15 20.71 6.24
C ILE A 115 -8.32 19.61 7.29
N GLN A 116 -7.33 19.41 8.18
CA GLN A 116 -7.24 18.27 9.08
C GLN A 116 -8.50 18.07 9.94
N ALA A 117 -9.09 19.16 10.44
CA ALA A 117 -10.26 19.10 11.32
C ALA A 117 -11.48 18.49 10.61
N ASP A 118 -11.80 18.98 9.41
CA ASP A 118 -12.95 18.52 8.63
C ASP A 118 -12.84 17.04 8.27
N TYR A 119 -11.63 16.59 7.87
CA TYR A 119 -11.38 15.17 7.56
C TYR A 119 -11.47 14.28 8.80
N LYS A 120 -11.02 14.77 9.96
CA LYS A 120 -11.13 14.05 11.23
C LYS A 120 -12.60 13.88 11.63
N ASP A 121 -13.39 14.93 11.53
CA ASP A 121 -14.81 14.89 11.88
C ASP A 121 -15.57 13.95 10.93
N GLY A 122 -15.33 14.05 9.62
CA GLY A 122 -15.89 13.12 8.64
C GLY A 122 -15.46 11.66 8.85
N LEU A 123 -14.23 11.43 9.33
CA LEU A 123 -13.77 10.09 9.70
C LEU A 123 -14.54 9.55 10.92
N LEU A 124 -14.75 10.36 11.96
CA LEU A 124 -15.48 9.95 13.16
C LEU A 124 -16.96 9.61 12.84
N GLU A 125 -17.60 10.39 11.98
CA GLU A 125 -18.94 10.09 11.47
C GLU A 125 -18.96 8.77 10.69
N SER A 126 -17.99 8.57 9.79
CA SER A 126 -17.84 7.34 9.01
C SER A 126 -17.61 6.11 9.90
N ILE A 127 -16.79 6.21 10.95
CA ILE A 127 -16.56 5.13 11.92
C ILE A 127 -17.86 4.81 12.66
N THR A 128 -18.61 5.82 13.07
CA THR A 128 -19.89 5.64 13.77
C THR A 128 -20.91 4.90 12.89
N ALA A 129 -21.05 5.32 11.63
CA ALA A 129 -21.89 4.63 10.66
C ALA A 129 -21.39 3.20 10.37
N LEU A 130 -20.07 3.01 10.26
CA LEU A 130 -19.48 1.70 10.03
C LEU A 130 -19.76 0.72 11.17
N ARG A 131 -19.68 1.17 12.42
CA ARG A 131 -20.01 0.35 13.60
C ARG A 131 -21.46 -0.14 13.56
N GLN A 132 -22.39 0.72 13.14
CA GLN A 132 -23.78 0.33 12.97
C GLN A 132 -23.92 -0.73 11.86
N VAL A 133 -23.30 -0.52 10.70
CA VAL A 133 -23.35 -1.48 9.58
C VAL A 133 -22.70 -2.82 9.95
N VAL A 134 -21.62 -2.80 10.75
CA VAL A 134 -20.97 -4.01 11.28
C VAL A 134 -21.93 -4.76 12.19
N ALA A 135 -22.55 -4.09 13.16
CA ALA A 135 -23.49 -4.72 14.08
C ALA A 135 -24.70 -5.32 13.34
N GLU A 136 -25.25 -4.60 12.37
CA GLU A 136 -26.34 -5.10 11.52
C GLU A 136 -25.90 -6.32 10.69
N PHE A 137 -24.68 -6.31 10.15
CA PHE A 137 -24.14 -7.44 9.39
C PHE A 137 -23.93 -8.68 10.27
N GLU A 138 -23.46 -8.52 11.50
CA GLU A 138 -23.27 -9.63 12.45
C GLU A 138 -24.60 -10.30 12.80
N VAL A 139 -25.62 -9.50 13.15
CA VAL A 139 -26.98 -10.02 13.41
C VAL A 139 -27.56 -10.71 12.17
N ASP A 140 -27.44 -10.09 10.99
CA ASP A 140 -27.89 -10.70 9.74
C ASP A 140 -27.18 -12.03 9.46
N TYR A 141 -25.88 -12.13 9.74
CA TYR A 141 -25.11 -13.34 9.53
C TYR A 141 -25.56 -14.47 10.45
N ASP A 142 -25.80 -14.17 11.73
CA ASP A 142 -26.24 -15.17 12.70
C ASP A 142 -27.68 -15.64 12.43
N GLU A 143 -28.59 -14.75 12.00
CA GLU A 143 -30.01 -15.09 11.78
C GLU A 143 -30.32 -15.63 10.37
N LYS A 144 -29.63 -15.12 9.34
CA LYS A 144 -29.96 -15.37 7.92
C LYS A 144 -28.80 -15.96 7.13
N GLY A 145 -27.67 -16.21 7.80
CA GLY A 145 -26.47 -16.71 7.17
C GLY A 145 -26.60 -18.11 6.55
N PRO A 146 -25.52 -18.56 5.90
CA PRO A 146 -25.45 -19.89 5.29
C PRO A 146 -25.50 -21.05 6.29
N MET A 147 -25.22 -20.82 7.59
CA MET A 147 -25.23 -21.86 8.64
C MET A 147 -26.60 -22.12 9.27
N VAL A 148 -27.66 -21.40 8.86
CA VAL A 148 -29.00 -21.57 9.42
C VAL A 148 -29.50 -23.00 9.16
N PRO A 149 -30.01 -23.71 10.18
CA PRO A 149 -30.46 -25.10 10.03
C PRO A 149 -31.65 -25.22 9.08
N GLY A 150 -31.71 -26.34 8.34
CA GLY A 150 -32.82 -26.65 7.43
C GLY A 150 -32.73 -26.04 6.03
N LEU A 151 -31.60 -25.42 5.67
CA LEU A 151 -31.37 -24.91 4.32
C LEU A 151 -31.02 -26.02 3.32
N MET A 152 -31.56 -25.90 2.11
CA MET A 152 -31.09 -26.70 0.98
C MET A 152 -29.65 -26.31 0.63
N PRO A 153 -28.78 -27.27 0.26
CA PRO A 153 -27.37 -26.98 -0.01
C PRO A 153 -27.11 -25.90 -1.08
N GLN A 154 -27.94 -25.84 -2.13
CA GLN A 154 -27.85 -24.79 -3.15
C GLN A 154 -28.17 -23.40 -2.58
N VAL A 155 -29.21 -23.30 -1.76
CA VAL A 155 -29.60 -22.04 -1.09
C VAL A 155 -28.54 -21.59 -0.09
N ALA A 156 -27.91 -22.54 0.61
CA ALA A 156 -26.81 -22.24 1.53
C ALA A 156 -25.57 -21.71 0.78
N LEU A 157 -25.24 -22.27 -0.38
CA LEU A 157 -24.16 -21.77 -1.24
C LEU A 157 -24.45 -20.35 -1.75
N ASP A 158 -25.67 -20.09 -2.24
CA ASP A 158 -26.06 -18.75 -2.71
C ASP A 158 -25.95 -17.71 -1.59
N ARG A 159 -26.43 -18.06 -0.38
CA ARG A 159 -26.28 -17.20 0.81
C ARG A 159 -24.81 -16.99 1.16
N GLN A 160 -23.98 -18.04 1.11
CA GLN A 160 -22.54 -17.94 1.39
C GLN A 160 -21.88 -16.94 0.44
N ILE A 161 -22.17 -17.00 -0.87
CA ILE A 161 -21.62 -16.07 -1.87
C ILE A 161 -22.09 -14.63 -1.59
N GLN A 162 -23.37 -14.44 -1.29
CA GLN A 162 -23.91 -13.11 -0.96
C GLN A 162 -23.26 -12.51 0.28
N PHE A 163 -23.15 -13.28 1.37
CA PHE A 163 -22.50 -12.83 2.60
C PHE A 163 -21.00 -12.61 2.42
N LYS A 164 -20.31 -13.41 1.58
CA LYS A 164 -18.91 -13.18 1.23
C LYS A 164 -18.71 -11.84 0.53
N ASN A 165 -19.54 -11.51 -0.47
CA ASN A 165 -19.47 -10.23 -1.16
C ASN A 165 -19.74 -9.04 -0.22
N ARG A 166 -20.73 -9.17 0.68
CA ARG A 166 -21.01 -8.16 1.72
C ARG A 166 -19.82 -8.00 2.67
N HIS A 167 -19.24 -9.11 3.13
CA HIS A 167 -18.08 -9.14 4.01
C HIS A 167 -16.84 -8.49 3.37
N ASP A 168 -16.58 -8.76 2.10
CA ASP A 168 -15.43 -8.18 1.39
C ASP A 168 -15.55 -6.65 1.26
N ASN A 169 -16.76 -6.16 0.97
CA ASN A 169 -17.03 -4.73 0.94
C ASN A 169 -16.88 -4.09 2.32
N LEU A 170 -17.36 -4.76 3.37
CA LEU A 170 -17.25 -4.29 4.75
C LEU A 170 -15.79 -4.26 5.22
N THR A 171 -15.03 -5.32 4.92
CA THR A 171 -13.61 -5.45 5.25
C THR A 171 -12.79 -4.32 4.64
N ARG A 172 -13.06 -3.96 3.37
CA ARG A 172 -12.40 -2.81 2.74
C ARG A 172 -12.66 -1.51 3.51
N LYS A 173 -13.90 -1.26 3.92
CA LYS A 173 -14.26 -0.08 4.73
C LYS A 173 -13.57 -0.08 6.09
N VAL A 174 -13.51 -1.23 6.76
CA VAL A 174 -12.80 -1.40 8.04
C VAL A 174 -11.31 -1.10 7.89
N VAL A 175 -10.66 -1.61 6.83
CA VAL A 175 -9.24 -1.32 6.56
C VAL A 175 -9.02 0.17 6.33
N THR A 176 -9.86 0.84 5.55
CA THR A 176 -9.76 2.29 5.33
C THR A 176 -10.00 3.08 6.62
N ALA A 177 -10.98 2.70 7.43
CA ALA A 177 -11.25 3.34 8.71
C ALA A 177 -10.06 3.19 9.67
N ASN A 178 -9.50 1.98 9.82
CA ASN A 178 -8.34 1.71 10.67
C ASN A 178 -7.10 2.51 10.22
N LYS A 179 -6.86 2.63 8.91
CA LYS A 179 -5.80 3.50 8.38
C LYS A 179 -6.03 4.96 8.77
N GLY A 180 -7.26 5.44 8.69
CA GLY A 180 -7.63 6.77 9.16
C GLY A 180 -7.41 6.94 10.65
N GLU A 181 -7.87 6.00 11.48
CA GLU A 181 -7.64 6.02 12.93
C GLU A 181 -6.14 6.09 13.26
N GLN A 182 -5.32 5.28 12.58
CA GLN A 182 -3.87 5.31 12.73
C GLN A 182 -3.25 6.66 12.32
N LEU A 183 -3.68 7.21 11.18
CA LEU A 183 -3.19 8.50 10.67
C LEU A 183 -3.43 9.66 11.65
N PHE A 184 -4.59 9.66 12.32
CA PHE A 184 -4.95 10.67 13.31
C PHE A 184 -4.55 10.32 14.75
N GLY A 185 -3.89 9.17 14.97
CA GLY A 185 -3.51 8.72 16.31
C GLY A 185 -4.70 8.39 17.22
N LEU A 186 -5.83 7.99 16.63
CA LEU A 186 -7.01 7.54 17.34
C LEU A 186 -6.85 6.07 17.79
N PRO A 187 -7.54 5.63 18.85
CA PRO A 187 -7.53 4.23 19.23
C PRO A 187 -8.15 3.39 18.11
N ILE A 188 -7.42 2.36 17.66
CA ILE A 188 -7.88 1.47 16.59
C ILE A 188 -9.09 0.68 17.10
N SER A 189 -10.18 0.73 16.33
CA SER A 189 -11.40 0.01 16.63
C SER A 189 -11.20 -1.51 16.44
N ASP A 190 -11.71 -2.31 17.40
CA ASP A 190 -11.66 -3.77 17.29
C ASP A 190 -12.82 -4.31 16.44
N TYR A 191 -12.48 -5.06 15.39
CA TYR A 191 -13.41 -5.75 14.49
C TYR A 191 -13.12 -7.26 14.42
N SER A 192 -12.68 -7.85 15.53
CA SER A 192 -12.29 -9.27 15.64
C SER A 192 -13.39 -10.24 15.18
N ARG A 193 -14.67 -9.96 15.44
CA ARG A 193 -15.82 -10.78 14.98
C ARG A 193 -15.94 -10.80 13.45
N ILE A 194 -15.74 -9.67 12.77
CA ILE A 194 -15.70 -9.62 11.29
C ILE A 194 -14.57 -10.49 10.75
N ALA A 195 -13.40 -10.52 11.39
CA ALA A 195 -12.31 -11.41 10.99
C ALA A 195 -12.64 -12.90 11.19
N GLN A 196 -13.37 -13.25 12.26
CA GLN A 196 -13.87 -14.61 12.49
C GLN A 196 -14.87 -15.02 11.41
N ILE A 197 -15.88 -14.19 11.13
CA ILE A 197 -16.89 -14.44 10.08
C ILE A 197 -16.22 -14.62 8.72
N GLY A 198 -15.14 -13.88 8.43
CA GLY A 198 -14.36 -14.06 7.21
C GLY A 198 -13.79 -15.48 7.07
N LYS A 199 -13.19 -16.01 8.14
CA LYS A 199 -12.67 -17.39 8.16
C LYS A 199 -13.79 -18.43 8.03
N GLU A 200 -14.91 -18.21 8.71
CA GLU A 200 -16.09 -19.08 8.61
C GLU A 200 -16.64 -19.12 7.18
N LEU A 201 -16.76 -17.97 6.53
CA LEU A 201 -17.19 -17.86 5.13
C LEU A 201 -16.25 -18.56 4.15
N GLU A 202 -14.94 -18.50 4.36
CA GLU A 202 -13.96 -19.23 3.54
C GLU A 202 -14.10 -20.75 3.69
N LEU A 203 -14.26 -21.23 4.92
CA LEU A 203 -14.48 -22.65 5.20
C LEU A 203 -15.78 -23.14 4.56
N LEU A 204 -16.86 -22.37 4.67
CA LEU A 204 -18.14 -22.69 4.05
C LEU A 204 -18.06 -22.69 2.52
N GLN A 205 -17.28 -21.78 1.92
CA GLN A 205 -17.06 -21.77 0.48
C GLN A 205 -16.45 -23.09 -0.01
N ARG A 206 -15.44 -23.59 0.73
CA ARG A 206 -14.78 -24.86 0.42
C ARG A 206 -15.75 -26.02 0.60
N LEU A 207 -16.49 -26.05 1.71
CA LEU A 207 -17.44 -27.11 2.02
C LEU A 207 -18.56 -27.23 0.97
N TYR A 208 -19.28 -26.13 0.71
CA TYR A 208 -20.38 -26.15 -0.26
C TYR A 208 -19.88 -26.26 -1.71
N GLY A 209 -18.68 -25.74 -1.99
CA GLY A 209 -18.01 -25.92 -3.27
C GLY A 209 -17.72 -27.40 -3.55
N LEU A 210 -17.08 -28.09 -2.61
CA LEU A 210 -16.79 -29.53 -2.70
C LEU A 210 -18.08 -30.34 -2.82
N TYR A 211 -19.09 -30.05 -2.01
CA TYR A 211 -20.38 -30.73 -2.08
C TYR A 211 -21.03 -30.62 -3.46
N ASN A 212 -21.01 -29.43 -4.07
CA ASN A 212 -21.56 -29.21 -5.41
C ASN A 212 -20.72 -29.89 -6.50
N GLU A 213 -19.38 -29.90 -6.35
CA GLU A 213 -18.47 -30.61 -7.24
C GLU A 213 -18.77 -32.12 -7.23
N VAL A 214 -18.84 -32.72 -6.04
CA VAL A 214 -19.18 -34.14 -5.86
C VAL A 214 -20.55 -34.45 -6.46
N ASN A 215 -21.58 -33.67 -6.13
CA ASN A 215 -22.93 -33.92 -6.64
C ASN A 215 -23.00 -33.80 -8.16
N LYS A 216 -22.37 -32.80 -8.77
CA LYS A 216 -22.35 -32.65 -10.23
C LYS A 216 -21.64 -33.82 -10.91
N THR A 217 -20.52 -34.24 -10.36
CA THR A 217 -19.74 -35.37 -10.90
C THR A 217 -20.51 -36.68 -10.76
N VAL A 218 -21.12 -36.94 -9.59
CA VAL A 218 -21.97 -38.12 -9.35
C VAL A 218 -23.22 -38.10 -10.22
N SER A 219 -23.91 -36.97 -10.34
CA SER A 219 -25.03 -36.80 -11.28
C SER A 219 -24.60 -37.09 -12.71
N GLY A 220 -23.44 -36.57 -13.13
CA GLY A 220 -22.88 -36.82 -14.45
C GLY A 220 -22.59 -38.30 -14.72
N TYR A 221 -22.28 -39.12 -13.71
CA TYR A 221 -22.12 -40.56 -13.88
C TYR A 221 -23.42 -41.26 -14.27
N TYR A 222 -24.57 -40.79 -13.78
CA TYR A 222 -25.88 -41.36 -14.13
C TYR A 222 -26.28 -41.08 -15.58
N ASP A 223 -25.70 -40.06 -16.20
CA ASP A 223 -25.96 -39.69 -17.60
C ASP A 223 -25.09 -40.48 -18.61
N ILE A 224 -24.13 -41.29 -18.14
CA ILE A 224 -23.24 -42.07 -18.99
C ILE A 224 -23.92 -43.37 -19.44
N ILE A 225 -23.92 -43.64 -20.75
CA ILE A 225 -24.42 -44.90 -21.30
C ILE A 225 -23.48 -46.04 -20.89
N TRP A 226 -24.03 -47.19 -20.46
CA TRP A 226 -23.27 -48.36 -19.98
C TRP A 226 -22.04 -48.78 -20.80
N ARG A 227 -22.07 -48.59 -22.13
CA ARG A 227 -20.96 -48.92 -23.03
C ARG A 227 -19.73 -48.02 -22.80
N ASP A 228 -19.94 -46.79 -22.38
CA ASP A 228 -18.93 -45.73 -22.26
C ASP A 228 -18.55 -45.47 -20.80
N VAL A 229 -19.07 -46.26 -19.85
CA VAL A 229 -18.74 -46.16 -18.42
C VAL A 229 -17.32 -46.64 -18.19
N ASN A 230 -16.47 -45.75 -17.66
CA ASN A 230 -15.12 -46.07 -17.23
C ASN A 230 -15.05 -46.17 -15.69
N MET A 231 -14.99 -47.39 -15.17
CA MET A 231 -14.95 -47.65 -13.72
C MET A 231 -13.65 -47.20 -13.06
N GLU A 232 -12.51 -47.24 -13.75
CA GLU A 232 -11.22 -46.79 -13.21
C GLU A 232 -11.20 -45.28 -13.00
N LYS A 233 -11.78 -44.52 -13.94
CA LYS A 233 -11.92 -43.08 -13.82
C LYS A 233 -12.84 -42.68 -12.66
N ILE A 234 -13.98 -43.35 -12.51
CA ILE A 234 -14.90 -43.11 -11.39
C ILE A 234 -14.22 -43.42 -10.05
N ALA A 235 -13.45 -44.51 -9.96
CA ALA A 235 -12.71 -44.85 -8.75
C ALA A 235 -11.66 -43.79 -8.39
N ALA A 236 -10.91 -43.28 -9.39
CA ALA A 236 -9.93 -42.22 -9.19
C ALA A 236 -10.57 -40.90 -8.74
N ASP A 237 -11.67 -40.48 -9.38
CA ASP A 237 -12.40 -39.27 -9.02
C ASP A 237 -12.93 -39.34 -7.56
N LEU A 238 -13.45 -40.50 -7.14
CA LEU A 238 -13.92 -40.73 -5.76
C LEU A 238 -12.78 -40.73 -4.74
N GLU A 239 -11.62 -41.29 -5.08
CA GLU A 239 -10.43 -41.26 -4.24
C GLU A 239 -9.89 -39.83 -4.06
N ASP A 240 -9.95 -39.02 -5.12
CA ASP A 240 -9.55 -37.61 -5.07
C ASP A 240 -10.50 -36.76 -4.22
N PHE A 241 -11.81 -37.01 -4.27
CA PHE A 241 -12.77 -36.34 -3.37
C PHE A 241 -12.55 -36.70 -1.91
N GLN A 242 -12.03 -37.90 -1.60
CA GLN A 242 -11.72 -38.30 -0.23
C GLN A 242 -10.47 -37.58 0.33
N LYS A 243 -9.58 -37.09 -0.55
CA LYS A 243 -8.32 -36.42 -0.17
C LYS A 243 -8.46 -34.89 -0.02
N LYS A 244 -9.53 -34.30 -0.57
CA LYS A 244 -9.84 -32.86 -0.49
C LYS A 244 -10.52 -32.48 0.83
#